data_AF-A0A0J9RN36-F1
#
_entry.id   AF-A0A0J9RN36-F1
#
_cell.length_a   1.000
_cell.length_b   1.000
_cell.length_c   1.000
_cell.angle_alpha   90.00
_cell.angle_beta   90.00
_cell.angle_gamma   90.00
#
_symmetry.space_group_name_H-M   'P 1'
#
loop_
_entity.id
_entity.type
_entity.pdbx_description
1 polymer ?
#
loop_
_entity_poly.entity_id
_entity_poly.type
_entity_poly.pdbx_seq_one_letter_code
_entity_poly.pdbx_strand_id
1 'polypeptide(L)'
;MLHTLTQAISTDTIYTMTFFVLLGNLIFGHYGLDVAMVSKAISLNAAIFGAICLASRLPTSYHAFVLLVEAAVFFVLYPIMTEANWHAGFMVPIFSICCMALYCISRPVLYLYASTTIFINFVCPFIFVWQQQYKFNIHGPWDEAIVEENTEENLDGNL
;
A
#
# COMPACT_ATOMS: atom_id res chain seq x y z
N MET A 1 21.26 -4.61 -25.38
CA MET A 1 20.19 -3.93 -26.14
C MET A 1 19.49 -2.83 -25.33
N LEU A 2 18.97 -3.11 -24.12
CA LEU A 2 18.26 -2.12 -23.29
C LEU A 2 19.11 -0.87 -22.95
N HIS A 3 20.39 -1.08 -22.62
CA HIS A 3 21.35 -0.01 -22.37
C HIS A 3 21.49 0.92 -23.59
N THR A 4 21.58 0.36 -24.79
CA THR A 4 21.88 1.09 -26.04
C THR A 4 20.78 2.07 -26.45
N LEU A 5 19.50 1.82 -26.10
CA LEU A 5 18.38 2.72 -26.43
C LEU A 5 18.20 3.86 -25.42
N THR A 6 18.65 3.70 -24.17
CA THR A 6 18.53 4.72 -23.12
C THR A 6 19.79 5.56 -22.93
N GLN A 7 20.84 5.30 -23.72
CA GLN A 7 22.13 6.01 -23.64
C GLN A 7 22.03 7.52 -23.89
N ALA A 8 21.02 7.98 -24.64
CA ALA A 8 20.79 9.40 -24.89
C ALA A 8 20.22 10.16 -23.67
N ILE A 9 19.74 9.44 -22.64
CA ILE A 9 19.11 10.02 -21.46
C ILE A 9 20.14 10.06 -20.32
N SER A 10 20.23 11.20 -19.65
CA SER A 10 21.08 11.35 -18.46
C SER A 10 20.69 10.34 -17.38
N THR A 11 21.70 9.76 -16.74
CA THR A 11 21.54 8.80 -15.66
C THR A 11 20.76 9.40 -14.47
N ASP A 12 20.94 10.69 -14.19
CA ASP A 12 20.21 11.39 -13.11
C ASP A 12 18.71 11.47 -13.40
N THR A 13 18.34 11.72 -14.66
CA THR A 13 16.94 11.72 -15.10
C THR A 13 16.32 10.33 -14.98
N ILE A 14 17.07 9.27 -15.31
CA ILE A 14 16.57 7.89 -15.19
C ILE A 14 16.31 7.54 -13.72
N TYR A 15 17.22 7.87 -12.81
CA TYR A 15 17.00 7.63 -11.38
C TYR A 15 15.80 8.43 -10.85
N THR A 16 15.67 9.69 -11.26
CA THR A 16 14.55 10.56 -10.88
C THR A 16 13.22 10.00 -11.39
N MET A 17 13.14 9.60 -12.66
CA MET A 17 11.94 8.99 -13.24
C MET A 17 11.61 7.66 -12.56
N THR A 18 12.62 6.83 -12.29
CA THR A 18 12.45 5.57 -11.57
C THR A 18 11.84 5.81 -10.19
N PHE A 19 12.35 6.80 -9.44
CA PHE A 19 11.82 7.18 -8.14
C PHE A 19 10.35 7.57 -8.21
N PHE A 20 9.96 8.47 -9.12
CA PHE A 20 8.58 8.91 -9.23
C PHE A 20 7.62 7.81 -9.70
N VAL A 21 8.06 6.94 -10.61
CA VAL A 21 7.23 5.84 -11.08
C VAL A 21 7.06 4.78 -9.98
N LEU A 22 8.12 4.44 -9.23
CA LEU A 22 7.99 3.56 -8.06
C LEU A 22 7.14 4.19 -6.95
N LEU A 23 7.22 5.50 -6.76
CA LEU A 23 6.30 6.22 -5.87
C LEU A 23 4.85 6.11 -6.35
N GLY A 24 4.62 6.23 -7.66
CA GLY A 24 3.31 5.99 -8.27
C GLY A 24 2.82 4.55 -8.05
N ASN A 25 3.70 3.55 -8.16
CA ASN A 25 3.35 2.15 -7.82
C ASN A 25 2.81 2.02 -6.39
N LEU A 26 3.44 2.70 -5.42
CA LEU A 26 2.99 2.72 -4.03
C LEU A 26 1.66 3.46 -3.84
N ILE A 27 1.45 4.60 -4.52
CA ILE A 27 0.22 5.39 -4.37
C ILE A 27 -0.99 4.67 -4.99
N PHE A 28 -0.82 4.09 -6.17
CA PHE A 28 -1.91 3.45 -6.92
C PHE A 28 -2.10 1.96 -6.58
N GLY A 29 -1.29 1.43 -5.65
CA GLY A 29 -1.32 0.03 -5.21
C GLY A 29 -2.63 -0.36 -4.55
N HIS A 30 -3.10 -1.58 -4.83
CA HIS A 30 -4.32 -2.11 -4.22
C HIS A 30 -4.02 -2.81 -2.91
N TYR A 31 -4.23 -2.09 -1.81
CA TYR A 31 -4.00 -2.59 -0.45
C TYR A 31 -5.23 -3.24 0.21
N GLY A 32 -6.29 -3.52 -0.56
CA GLY A 32 -7.52 -4.12 -0.05
C GLY A 32 -8.59 -3.11 0.38
N LEU A 33 -8.45 -1.84 0.00
CA LEU A 33 -9.46 -0.80 0.19
C LEU A 33 -10.08 -0.43 -1.17
N ASP A 34 -11.40 -0.46 -1.26
CA ASP A 34 -12.16 -0.01 -2.44
C ASP A 34 -12.19 1.52 -2.51
N VAL A 35 -11.05 2.12 -2.87
CA VAL A 35 -10.90 3.57 -3.07
C VAL A 35 -10.75 3.84 -4.57
N ALA A 36 -11.49 4.82 -5.09
CA ALA A 36 -11.52 5.16 -6.52
C ALA A 36 -10.16 5.56 -7.13
N MET A 37 -9.16 5.88 -6.30
CA MET A 37 -7.80 6.22 -6.75
C MET A 37 -6.96 4.98 -7.12
N VAL A 38 -7.32 3.79 -6.65
CA VAL A 38 -6.46 2.60 -6.73
C VAL A 38 -6.64 1.85 -8.06
N SER A 39 -5.54 1.41 -8.68
CA SER A 39 -5.59 0.59 -9.89
C SER A 39 -4.44 -0.41 -9.95
N LYS A 40 -4.77 -1.72 -9.85
CA LYS A 40 -3.79 -2.83 -9.95
C LYS A 40 -2.96 -2.73 -11.25
N ALA A 41 -3.59 -2.37 -12.37
CA ALA A 41 -2.91 -2.27 -13.66
C ALA A 41 -1.91 -1.10 -13.72
N ILE A 42 -2.30 0.09 -13.24
CA ILE A 42 -1.43 1.27 -13.23
C ILE A 42 -0.25 1.04 -12.30
N SER A 43 -0.51 0.52 -11.10
CA SER A 43 0.52 0.20 -10.12
C SER A 43 1.53 -0.82 -10.67
N LEU A 44 1.06 -1.93 -11.25
CA LEU A 44 1.95 -2.96 -11.80
C LEU A 44 2.77 -2.45 -12.99
N ASN A 45 2.16 -1.72 -13.92
CA ASN A 45 2.88 -1.12 -15.05
C ASN A 45 3.94 -0.13 -14.58
N ALA A 46 3.65 0.65 -13.54
CA ALA A 46 4.62 1.55 -12.93
C ALA A 46 5.79 0.77 -12.32
N ALA A 47 5.55 -0.27 -11.51
CA ALA A 47 6.63 -1.09 -10.94
C ALA A 47 7.55 -1.70 -12.02
N ILE A 48 6.96 -2.30 -13.06
CA ILE A 48 7.74 -2.91 -14.15
C ILE A 48 8.54 -1.85 -14.92
N PHE A 49 7.94 -0.70 -15.23
CA PHE A 49 8.65 0.41 -15.88
C PHE A 49 9.83 0.90 -15.02
N GLY A 50 9.62 1.08 -13.71
CA GLY A 50 10.69 1.45 -12.78
C GLY A 50 11.83 0.42 -12.74
N ALA A 51 11.51 -0.87 -12.71
CA ALA A 51 12.50 -1.94 -12.76
C ALA A 51 13.30 -1.93 -14.07
N ILE A 52 12.66 -1.68 -15.21
CA ILE A 52 13.31 -1.55 -16.53
C ILE A 52 14.22 -0.33 -16.56
N CYS A 53 13.77 0.82 -16.06
CA CYS A 53 14.59 2.02 -15.97
C CYS A 53 15.85 1.78 -15.14
N LEU A 54 15.72 1.13 -13.98
CA LEU A 54 16.86 0.77 -13.14
C LEU A 54 17.79 -0.23 -13.84
N ALA A 55 17.23 -1.31 -14.40
CA ALA A 55 17.96 -2.34 -15.15
C ALA A 55 18.79 -1.75 -16.30
N SER A 56 18.32 -0.67 -16.93
CA SER A 56 19.02 0.00 -18.03
C SER A 56 20.37 0.63 -17.64
N ARG A 57 20.60 0.88 -16.35
CA ARG A 57 21.83 1.46 -15.81
C ARG A 57 22.76 0.44 -15.16
N LEU A 58 22.35 -0.83 -15.09
CA LEU A 58 23.20 -1.88 -14.53
C LEU A 58 24.34 -2.22 -15.50
N PRO A 59 25.56 -2.46 -14.99
CA PRO A 59 26.76 -2.58 -15.81
C PRO A 59 26.83 -3.87 -16.62
N THR A 60 26.16 -4.95 -16.17
CA THR A 60 26.15 -6.24 -16.86
C THR A 60 24.73 -6.68 -17.18
N SER A 61 24.57 -7.34 -18.33
CA SER A 61 23.29 -7.95 -18.73
C SER A 61 22.80 -8.99 -17.73
N TYR A 62 23.71 -9.64 -17.00
CA TYR A 62 23.36 -10.60 -15.97
C TYR A 62 22.66 -9.93 -14.78
N HIS A 63 23.22 -8.83 -14.24
CA HIS A 63 22.56 -8.11 -13.15
C HIS A 63 21.21 -7.54 -13.59
N ALA A 64 21.12 -7.01 -14.82
CA ALA A 64 19.87 -6.50 -15.36
C ALA A 64 18.80 -7.61 -15.49
N PHE A 65 19.19 -8.80 -15.95
CA PHE A 65 18.31 -9.95 -16.03
C PHE A 65 17.81 -10.38 -14.64
N VAL A 66 18.71 -10.54 -13.67
CA VAL A 66 18.34 -10.92 -12.29
C VAL A 66 17.38 -9.90 -11.68
N LEU A 67 17.65 -8.59 -11.84
CA LEU A 67 16.77 -7.54 -11.33
C LEU A 67 15.35 -7.61 -11.94
N LEU A 68 15.25 -7.85 -13.24
CA LEU A 68 13.95 -7.95 -13.92
C LEU A 68 13.17 -9.20 -13.53
N VAL A 69 13.85 -10.34 -13.34
CA VAL A 69 13.24 -11.56 -12.82
C VAL A 69 12.75 -11.34 -11.39
N GLU A 70 13.57 -10.76 -10.53
CA GLU A 70 13.22 -10.45 -9.14
C GLU A 70 12.02 -9.49 -9.07
N ALA A 71 12.00 -8.47 -9.93
CA ALA A 71 10.88 -7.55 -10.06
C ALA A 71 9.59 -8.29 -10.48
N ALA A 72 9.66 -9.23 -11.42
CA ALA A 72 8.50 -10.03 -11.81
C ALA A 72 8.01 -10.93 -10.65
N VAL A 73 8.92 -11.53 -9.88
CA VAL A 73 8.57 -12.33 -8.71
C VAL A 73 7.85 -11.48 -7.66
N PHE A 74 8.38 -10.31 -7.28
CA PHE A 74 7.79 -9.49 -6.21
C PHE A 74 6.57 -8.67 -6.64
N PHE A 75 6.53 -8.14 -7.85
CA PHE A 75 5.43 -7.27 -8.28
C PHE A 75 4.29 -8.01 -8.99
N VAL A 76 4.52 -9.23 -9.47
CA VAL A 76 3.49 -10.02 -10.17
C VAL A 76 3.15 -11.28 -9.40
N LEU A 77 4.14 -12.14 -9.12
CA LEU A 77 3.85 -13.46 -8.57
C LEU A 77 3.49 -13.42 -7.08
N TYR A 78 4.23 -12.64 -6.30
CA TYR A 78 4.00 -12.45 -4.87
C TYR A 78 2.59 -11.94 -4.56
N PRO A 79 2.06 -10.85 -5.16
CA PRO A 79 0.72 -10.37 -4.85
C PRO A 79 -0.36 -11.41 -5.19
N ILE A 80 -0.23 -12.14 -6.31
CA ILE A 80 -1.16 -13.21 -6.69
C ILE A 80 -1.17 -14.32 -5.64
N MET A 81 0.02 -14.74 -5.18
CA MET A 81 0.15 -15.80 -4.18
C MET A 81 -0.40 -15.36 -2.82
N THR A 82 -0.15 -14.11 -2.42
CA THR A 82 -0.68 -13.56 -1.17
C THR A 82 -2.19 -13.39 -1.23
N GLU A 83 -2.78 -12.90 -2.32
CA GLU A 83 -4.23 -12.72 -2.43
C GLU A 83 -4.99 -14.03 -2.21
N ALA A 84 -4.42 -15.17 -2.61
CA ALA A 84 -5.02 -16.49 -2.43
C ALA A 84 -4.82 -17.11 -1.03
N ASN A 85 -3.69 -16.86 -0.36
CA ASN A 85 -3.28 -17.61 0.85
C ASN A 85 -3.01 -16.73 2.08
N TRP A 86 -3.35 -15.43 2.02
CA TRP A 86 -3.00 -14.50 3.09
C TRP A 86 -3.88 -14.68 4.33
N HIS A 87 -3.22 -14.84 5.47
CA HIS A 87 -3.83 -14.80 6.79
C HIS A 87 -3.16 -13.70 7.64
N ALA A 88 -3.97 -12.92 8.37
CA ALA A 88 -3.48 -11.83 9.21
C ALA A 88 -2.42 -12.29 10.24
N GLY A 89 -2.47 -13.56 10.67
CA GLY A 89 -1.48 -14.16 11.57
C GLY A 89 -0.05 -14.18 11.03
N PHE A 90 0.16 -14.13 9.70
CA PHE A 90 1.50 -14.08 9.11
C PHE A 90 2.21 -12.74 9.31
N MET A 91 1.49 -11.66 9.67
CA MET A 91 2.10 -10.36 9.92
C MET A 91 3.13 -10.40 11.07
N VAL A 92 2.83 -11.13 12.15
CA VAL A 92 3.67 -11.21 13.35
C VAL A 92 5.03 -11.90 13.08
N PRO A 93 5.09 -13.10 12.47
CA PRO A 93 6.36 -13.73 12.16
C PRO A 93 7.15 -12.92 11.12
N ILE A 94 6.50 -12.33 10.10
CA ILE A 94 7.18 -11.49 9.11
C ILE A 94 7.83 -10.28 9.80
N PHE A 95 7.08 -9.55 10.63
CA PHE A 95 7.61 -8.41 11.39
C PHE A 95 8.78 -8.79 12.30
N SER A 96 8.69 -9.95 12.96
CA SER A 96 9.73 -10.45 13.85
C SER A 96 11.02 -10.80 13.08
N ILE A 97 10.89 -11.47 11.93
CA ILE A 97 12.02 -11.81 11.05
C ILE A 97 12.69 -10.52 10.52
N CYS A 98 11.90 -9.53 10.10
CA CYS A 98 12.42 -8.24 9.65
C CYS A 98 13.17 -7.50 10.77
N CYS A 99 12.61 -7.46 11.98
CA CYS A 99 13.29 -6.88 13.15
C CYS A 99 14.61 -7.60 13.45
N MET A 100 14.63 -8.94 13.40
CA MET A 100 15.84 -9.72 13.63
C MET A 100 16.92 -9.44 12.57
N ALA A 101 16.54 -9.40 11.29
CA ALA A 101 17.46 -9.07 10.20
C ALA A 101 18.03 -7.64 10.34
N LEU A 102 17.18 -6.67 10.65
CA LEU A 102 17.60 -5.27 10.82
C LEU A 102 18.46 -5.08 12.07
N TYR A 103 18.24 -5.86 13.12
CA TYR A 103 19.09 -5.84 14.32
C TYR A 103 20.54 -6.18 13.99
N CYS A 104 20.77 -7.14 13.07
CA CYS A 104 22.09 -7.53 12.61
C CYS A 104 22.79 -6.44 11.78
N ILE A 105 22.02 -5.56 11.13
CA ILE A 105 22.55 -4.51 10.25
C ILE A 105 22.81 -3.22 11.02
N SER A 106 21.78 -2.67 11.67
CA SER A 106 21.85 -1.34 12.28
C SER A 106 20.70 -1.07 13.27
N ARG A 107 21.06 -0.72 14.51
CA ARG A 107 20.10 -0.35 15.56
C ARG A 107 19.19 0.84 15.20
N PRO A 108 19.68 1.98 14.68
CA PRO A 108 18.79 3.09 14.31
C PRO A 108 17.78 2.70 13.22
N VAL A 109 18.18 1.87 12.24
CA VAL A 109 17.27 1.42 11.18
C VAL A 109 16.16 0.53 11.76
N LEU A 110 16.50 -0.33 12.71
CA LEU A 110 15.51 -1.14 13.43
C LEU A 110 14.49 -0.26 14.15
N TYR A 111 14.93 0.76 14.90
CA TYR A 111 14.00 1.63 15.61
C TYR A 111 13.10 2.41 14.65
N LEU A 112 13.64 2.92 13.55
CA LEU A 112 12.86 3.60 12.52
C LEU A 112 11.80 2.68 11.90
N TYR A 113 12.19 1.46 11.53
CA TYR A 113 11.27 0.46 10.99
C TYR A 113 10.16 0.11 12.00
N ALA A 114 10.53 -0.31 13.21
CA ALA A 114 9.58 -0.76 14.22
C ALA A 114 8.60 0.35 14.63
N SER A 115 9.09 1.57 14.88
CA SER A 115 8.24 2.71 15.23
C SER A 115 7.27 3.09 14.12
N THR A 116 7.73 3.10 12.86
CA THR A 116 6.88 3.41 11.70
C THR A 116 5.79 2.35 11.51
N THR A 117 6.14 1.06 11.61
CA THR A 117 5.15 -0.03 11.48
C THR A 117 4.10 0.02 12.58
N ILE A 118 4.51 0.26 13.84
CA ILE A 118 3.58 0.39 14.97
C ILE A 118 2.68 1.62 14.79
N PHE A 119 3.27 2.74 14.36
CA PHE A 119 2.53 3.97 14.12
C PHE A 119 1.43 3.77 13.06
N ILE A 120 1.76 3.21 11.91
CA ILE A 120 0.81 3.00 10.81
C ILE A 120 -0.28 1.99 11.19
N ASN A 121 0.06 0.89 11.87
CA ASN A 121 -0.89 -0.20 12.13
C ASN A 121 -1.75 0.00 13.39
N PHE A 122 -1.31 0.79 14.36
CA PHE A 122 -2.04 0.98 15.62
C PHE A 122 -2.40 2.44 15.88
N VAL A 123 -1.43 3.35 15.75
CA VAL A 123 -1.65 4.76 16.09
C VAL A 123 -2.57 5.44 15.07
N CYS A 124 -2.32 5.26 13.77
CA CYS A 124 -3.19 5.79 12.71
C CYS A 124 -4.65 5.33 12.83
N PRO A 125 -4.97 4.02 12.91
CA PRO A 125 -6.36 3.60 13.06
C PRO A 125 -6.97 4.02 14.39
N PHE A 126 -6.20 4.08 15.48
CA PHE A 126 -6.69 4.60 16.76
C PHE A 126 -7.11 6.07 16.64
N ILE A 127 -6.23 6.90 16.06
CA ILE A 127 -6.53 8.32 15.79
C ILE A 127 -7.75 8.43 14.86
N PHE A 128 -7.82 7.61 13.81
CA PHE A 128 -8.92 7.61 12.86
C PHE A 128 -10.27 7.30 13.55
N VAL A 129 -10.32 6.24 14.36
CA VAL A 129 -11.53 5.86 15.12
C VAL A 129 -11.92 6.94 16.12
N TRP A 130 -10.94 7.55 16.79
CA TRP A 130 -11.18 8.66 17.71
C TRP A 130 -11.76 9.89 16.98
N GLN A 131 -11.18 10.25 15.83
CA GLN A 131 -11.66 11.35 14.99
C GLN A 131 -13.06 11.10 14.42
N GLN A 132 -13.41 9.84 14.15
CA GLN A 132 -14.75 9.45 13.69
C GLN A 132 -15.85 9.92 14.66
N GLN A 133 -15.56 9.99 15.97
CA GLN A 133 -16.52 10.40 16.99
C GLN A 133 -16.88 11.89 16.91
N TYR A 134 -16.02 12.72 16.32
CA TYR A 134 -16.23 14.16 16.18
C TYR A 134 -16.80 14.55 14.80
N LYS A 135 -17.11 13.56 13.96
CA LYS A 135 -17.74 13.81 12.67
C LYS A 135 -19.20 14.20 12.91
N PHE A 136 -19.50 15.49 12.78
CA PHE A 136 -20.87 15.97 12.76
C PHE A 136 -21.61 15.38 11.56
N ASN A 137 -22.59 14.52 11.81
CA ASN A 137 -23.51 14.06 10.78
C ASN A 137 -24.49 15.19 10.48
N ILE A 138 -24.36 15.83 9.32
CA ILE A 138 -25.32 16.86 8.89
C ILE A 138 -26.55 16.11 8.38
N HIS A 139 -27.57 16.03 9.22
CA HIS A 139 -28.84 15.39 8.87
C HIS A 139 -29.57 16.35 7.92
N GLY A 140 -29.68 15.96 6.65
CA GLY A 140 -30.50 16.68 5.68
C GLY A 140 -31.98 16.32 5.86
N PRO A 141 -32.91 17.09 5.29
CA PRO A 141 -34.35 16.77 5.30
C PRO A 141 -34.71 15.51 4.46
N TRP A 142 -33.70 14.74 4.05
CA TRP A 142 -33.77 13.53 3.22
C TRP A 142 -33.16 12.32 3.92
N ASP A 143 -32.87 12.42 5.23
CA ASP A 143 -32.30 11.33 6.01
C ASP A 143 -33.30 10.18 6.17
N GLU A 144 -32.79 8.97 6.37
CA GLU A 144 -33.57 7.72 6.33
C GLU A 144 -34.75 7.75 7.32
N ALA A 145 -35.94 7.36 6.84
CA ALA A 145 -37.15 7.36 7.67
C ALA A 145 -37.00 6.36 8.83
N ILE A 146 -36.96 6.90 10.04
CA ILE A 146 -37.02 6.12 11.28
C ILE A 146 -38.39 5.43 11.34
N VAL A 147 -38.41 4.11 11.26
CA VAL A 147 -39.63 3.33 11.47
C VAL A 147 -39.85 3.25 12.98
N GLU A 148 -40.73 4.08 13.51
CA GLU A 148 -41.19 3.91 14.90
C GLU A 148 -42.04 2.63 14.96
N GLU A 149 -41.58 1.62 15.68
CA GLU A 149 -42.40 0.46 16.01
C GLU A 149 -43.51 0.90 16.96
N ASN A 150 -44.76 0.82 16.49
CA ASN A 150 -45.96 1.08 17.29
C ASN A 150 -46.06 0.02 18.41
N THR A 151 -45.36 0.24 19.51
CA THR A 151 -45.58 -0.49 20.76
C THR A 151 -46.80 0.13 21.43
N GLU A 152 -47.64 -0.70 22.05
CA GLU A 152 -49.00 -0.35 22.52
C GLU A 152 -49.07 0.90 23.43
N GLU A 153 -47.97 1.35 24.03
CA GLU A 153 -47.86 2.62 24.76
C GLU A 153 -48.13 3.89 23.92
N ASN A 154 -47.85 3.88 22.61
CA ASN A 154 -48.03 5.07 21.76
C ASN A 154 -49.48 5.31 21.29
N LEU A 155 -50.38 4.35 21.50
CA LEU A 155 -51.79 4.47 21.14
C LEU A 155 -52.60 5.30 22.16
N ASP A 156 -52.17 5.29 23.42
CA ASP A 156 -52.90 5.95 24.51
C ASP A 156 -52.61 7.46 24.61
N GLY A 157 -51.59 7.97 23.90
CA GLY A 157 -51.21 9.38 23.89
C GLY A 157 -51.84 10.23 22.77
N ASN A 158 -52.56 9.61 21.84
CA ASN A 158 -53.11 10.26 20.64
C ASN A 158 -54.65 10.19 20.54
N LEU A 159 -55.32 9.91 21.67
CA LEU A 159 -56.78 9.93 21.86
C LEU A 159 -57.15 11.03 22.85
#